data_AF-A0AAJ3H6I8-F1
#
_entry.id   AF-A0AAJ3H6I8-F1
#
_cell.length_a   1.000
_cell.length_b   1.000
_cell.length_c   1.000
_cell.angle_alpha   90.00
_cell.angle_beta   90.00
_cell.angle_gamma   90.00
#
_symmetry.space_group_name_H-M   'P 1'
#
loop_
_entity.id
_entity.type
_entity.pdbx_description
1 polymer ?
#
loop_
_entity_poly.entity_id
_entity_poly.type
_entity_poly.pdbx_seq_one_letter_code
_entity_poly.pdbx_strand_id
1 'polypeptide(L)' 'MSDWIKVSDVMPEGPVDVQVYCSDTKEQFVAFHDKTRKQFTYAMDHEGNRIGCTPTHWKPLGPAPTE' A
#
# COMPACT_ATOMS: atom_id res chain seq x y z
N MET A 1 -16.27 0.52 -12.16
CA MET A 1 -15.44 -0.69 -12.01
C MET A 1 -14.55 -0.45 -10.80
N SER A 2 -14.16 -1.47 -10.04
CA SER A 2 -13.29 -1.24 -8.89
C SER A 2 -11.87 -1.04 -9.41
N ASP A 3 -11.26 0.12 -9.19
CA ASP A 3 -9.92 0.49 -9.70
C ASP A 3 -8.76 -0.19 -8.94
N TRP A 4 -9.01 -1.39 -8.40
CA TRP A 4 -8.03 -2.17 -7.65
C TRP A 4 -7.16 -2.99 -8.59
N ILE A 5 -5.85 -2.88 -8.40
CA ILE A 5 -4.82 -3.59 -9.15
C ILE A 5 -4.30 -4.72 -8.27
N LYS A 6 -4.29 -5.95 -8.79
CA LYS A 6 -3.69 -7.08 -8.07
C LYS A 6 -2.18 -6.90 -7.99
N VAL A 7 -1.64 -7.10 -6.80
CA VAL A 7 -0.19 -7.10 -6.55
C VAL A 7 0.53 -8.16 -7.40
N SER A 8 -0.14 -9.29 -7.69
CA SER A 8 0.39 -10.34 -8.56
C SER A 8 0.53 -9.93 -10.03
N ASP A 9 -0.27 -8.97 -10.47
CA ASP A 9 -0.34 -8.57 -11.87
C ASP A 9 0.64 -7.42 -12.12
N VAL A 10 0.55 -6.37 -11.29
CA VAL A 10 1.40 -5.17 -11.38
C VAL A 10 1.68 -4.65 -9.97
N MET A 11 2.94 -4.31 -9.70
CA MET A 11 3.36 -3.59 -8.50
C MET A 11 3.50 -2.09 -8.79
N PRO A 12 3.37 -1.20 -7.79
CA PRO A 12 3.62 0.23 -8.00
C PRO A 12 5.04 0.47 -8.56
N GLU A 13 5.16 1.33 -9.57
CA GLU A 13 6.41 1.50 -10.31
C GLU A 13 7.54 2.16 -9.51
N GLY A 14 7.20 2.86 -8.42
CA GLY A 14 8.12 3.68 -7.65
C GLY A 14 7.90 3.59 -6.13
N PRO A 15 8.75 4.28 -5.36
CA PRO A 15 8.50 4.56 -3.95
C PRO A 15 7.32 5.53 -3.81
N VAL A 16 6.16 5.03 -3.40
CA VAL A 16 4.92 5.82 -3.39
C VAL A 16 3.94 5.31 -2.34
N ASP A 17 3.15 6.22 -1.78
CA ASP A 17 2.01 5.88 -0.94
C ASP A 17 0.81 5.46 -1.79
N VAL A 18 0.23 4.32 -1.45
CA VAL A 18 -0.93 3.76 -2.14
C VAL A 18 -1.98 3.30 -1.14
N GLN A 19 -3.23 3.21 -1.59
CA GLN A 19 -4.22 2.49 -0.82
C GLN A 19 -4.05 1.00 -1.09
N VAL A 20 -4.06 0.19 -0.03
CA VAL A 20 -3.89 -1.27 -0.10
C VAL A 20 -5.10 -1.99 0.49
N TYR A 21 -5.30 -3.23 0.05
CA TYR A 21 -6.27 -4.16 0.61
C TYR A 21 -5.59 -5.47 1.02
N CYS A 22 -5.74 -5.82 2.30
CA CYS A 22 -5.24 -7.04 2.91
C CYS A 22 -6.40 -8.04 3.05
N SER A 23 -6.32 -9.18 2.35
CA SER A 23 -7.43 -10.15 2.31
C SER A 23 -7.56 -10.98 3.58
N ASP A 24 -6.46 -11.14 4.31
CA ASP A 24 -6.36 -11.84 5.60
C ASP A 24 -7.11 -11.07 6.69
N THR A 25 -6.89 -9.76 6.81
CA THR A 25 -7.60 -8.91 7.79
C THR A 25 -8.91 -8.33 7.24
N LYS A 26 -9.10 -8.37 5.91
CA LYS A 26 -10.19 -7.71 5.18
C LYS A 26 -10.21 -6.19 5.34
N GLU A 27 -9.05 -5.59 5.61
CA GLU A 27 -8.91 -4.17 5.85
C GLU A 27 -8.38 -3.42 4.62
N GLN A 28 -8.70 -2.12 4.57
CA GLN A 28 -8.15 -1.18 3.61
C GLN A 28 -7.48 -0.03 4.35
N PHE A 29 -6.25 0.31 3.95
CA PHE A 29 -5.47 1.38 4.58
C PHE A 29 -4.43 1.92 3.60
N VAL A 30 -3.67 2.93 4.02
CA VAL A 30 -2.57 3.50 3.23
C VAL A 30 -1.26 2.80 3.61
N ALA A 31 -0.46 2.45 2.61
CA ALA A 31 0.88 1.92 2.81
C ALA A 31 1.87 2.51 1.80
N PHE A 32 3.09 2.72 2.25
CA PHE A 32 4.22 3.07 1.41
C PHE A 32 4.77 1.81 0.74
N HIS A 33 4.88 1.82 -0.58
CA HIS A 33 5.54 0.77 -1.36
C HIS A 33 7.05 1.05 -1.48
N ASP A 34 7.89 0.18 -0.93
CA ASP A 34 9.35 0.18 -1.16
C ASP A 34 9.68 -0.71 -2.37
N LYS A 35 9.96 -0.08 -3.52
CA LYS A 35 10.31 -0.78 -4.77
C LYS A 35 11.53 -1.69 -4.62
N THR A 36 12.53 -1.26 -3.85
CA THR A 36 13.79 -2.00 -3.70
C THR A 36 13.56 -3.29 -2.91
N ARG A 37 12.73 -3.22 -1.88
CA ARG A 37 12.40 -4.38 -1.03
C ARG A 37 11.16 -5.16 -1.49
N LYS A 38 10.39 -4.62 -2.44
CA LYS A 38 9.08 -5.15 -2.85
C LYS A 38 8.14 -5.36 -1.66
N GLN A 39 8.13 -4.40 -0.73
CA GLN A 39 7.37 -4.47 0.52
C GLN A 39 6.45 -3.26 0.66
N PHE A 40 5.33 -3.48 1.35
CA PHE A 40 4.42 -2.42 1.76
C PHE A 40 4.57 -2.18 3.26
N THR A 41 4.70 -0.92 3.68
CA THR A 41 4.81 -0.50 5.09
C THR A 41 3.71 0.48 5.42
N TYR A 42 2.92 0.23 6.46
CA TYR A 42 1.82 1.10 6.85
C TYR A 42 2.06 1.87 8.14
N ALA A 43 3.05 1.46 8.94
CA ALA A 43 3.41 2.13 10.17
C ALA A 43 4.90 1.95 10.51
N MET A 44 5.37 2.74 11.45
CA MET A 44 6.63 2.52 12.15
C MET A 44 6.32 2.36 13.64
N ASP A 45 7.02 1.47 14.32
CA ASP A 45 6.93 1.38 15.77
C ASP A 45 7.78 2.49 16.45
N HIS A 46 7.74 2.50 17.78
CA HIS A 46 8.48 3.45 18.60
C HIS A 46 10.01 3.31 18.53
N GLU A 47 10.51 2.19 18.04
CA GLU A 47 11.95 1.91 17.86
C GLU A 47 12.42 2.25 16.43
N GLY A 48 11.48 2.67 15.55
CA GLY A 48 11.76 3.00 14.16
C GLY A 48 11.73 1.80 13.22
N ASN A 49 11.29 0.62 13.68
CA ASN A 49 11.09 -0.53 12.80
C ASN A 49 9.86 -0.33 11.93
N ARG A 50 9.97 -0.74 10.67
CA ARG A 50 8.88 -0.70 9.71
C ARG A 50 7.92 -1.85 9.95
N ILE A 51 6.63 -1.53 10.10
CA ILE A 51 5.56 -2.52 10.20
C ILE A 51 4.98 -2.74 8.80
N GLY A 52 5.25 -3.92 8.26
CA GLY A 52 4.87 -4.30 6.91
C GLY A 52 3.52 -4.98 6.80
N CYS A 53 2.97 -5.03 5.59
CA CYS A 53 1.79 -5.83 5.25
C CYS A 53 1.98 -6.59 3.94
N THR A 54 1.14 -7.61 3.71
CA THR A 54 1.08 -8.41 2.48
C THR A 54 -0.26 -8.21 1.77
N PRO A 55 -0.47 -7.08 1.09
CA PRO A 55 -1.73 -6.80 0.43
C PRO A 55 -1.92 -7.66 -0.82
N THR A 56 -3.17 -7.93 -1.16
CA THR A 56 -3.53 -8.61 -2.40
C THR A 56 -3.80 -7.64 -3.54
N HIS A 57 -4.27 -6.44 -3.19
CA HIS A 57 -4.59 -5.39 -4.15
C HIS A 57 -4.11 -4.03 -3.66
N TRP A 58 -3.82 -3.15 -4.60
CA TRP A 58 -3.49 -1.76 -4.35
C TRP A 58 -4.17 -0.85 -5.39
N LYS A 59 -4.23 0.45 -5.11
CA LYS A 59 -4.58 1.47 -6.08
C LYS A 59 -3.90 2.80 -5.73
N PRO A 60 -3.68 3.70 -6.71
CA PRO A 60 -3.17 5.03 -6.41
C PRO A 60 -4.10 5.76 -5.43
N LEU A 61 -3.51 6.62 -4.59
CA LEU A 61 -4.28 7.53 -3.76
C LEU A 61 -5.07 8.52 -4.65
N GLY A 62 -6.26 8.90 -4.19
CA GLY A 62 -7.03 9.95 -4.82
C GLY A 62 -6.31 11.31 -4.72
N PRO A 63 -6.75 12.31 -5.50
CA PRO A 63 -6.23 13.67 -5.36
C PRO A 63 -6.41 14.16 -3.92
N ALA A 64 -5.48 14.99 -3.46
CA ALA A 64 -5.64 15.68 -2.19
C ALA A 64 -6.94 16.53 -2.21
N PRO A 65 -7.64 16.64 -1.08
CA PRO A 65 -8.81 17.52 -0.99
C PRO A 65 -8.40 18.97 -1.28
N THR A 66 -9.27 19.70 -1.97
CA THR A 66 -9.17 21.15 -2.12
C THR A 66 -9.85 21.83 -0.93
N GLU A 67 -9.28 22.94 -0.44
CA GLU A 67 -9.93 23.80 0.56
C GLU A 67 -11.17 24.52 0.01
#